data_AF-A0A840RCS8-F1
#
_entry.id   AF-A0A840RCS8-F1
#
_cell.length_a   1.000
_cell.length_b   1.000
_cell.length_c   1.000
_cell.angle_alpha   90.00
_cell.angle_beta   90.00
_cell.angle_gamma   90.00
#
_symmetry.space_group_name_H-M   'P 1'
#
loop_
_entity.id
_entity.type
_entity.pdbx_description
1 polymer ?
#
loop_
_entity_poly.entity_id
_entity_poly.type
_entity_poly.pdbx_seq_one_letter_code
_entity_poly.pdbx_strand_id
1 'polypeptide(L)' 'MWTCKECLEELTEIQAPPAIDEDGIYFVCPFCNHRNILQVVKYPNDPDDGPLTLGQFDA' A
#
# COMPACT_ATOMS: atom_id res chain seq x y z
N MET A 1 3.98 3.62 -6.06
CA MET A 1 2.80 4.50 -6.15
C MET A 1 1.59 3.67 -5.77
N TRP A 2 0.69 4.26 -5.00
CA TRP A 2 -0.56 3.68 -4.54
C TRP A 2 -1.71 4.53 -5.05
N THR A 3 -2.87 3.94 -5.29
CA THR A 3 -4.01 4.65 -5.87
C THR A 3 -5.17 4.57 -4.91
N CYS A 4 -5.74 5.69 -4.49
CA CYS A 4 -6.91 5.62 -3.61
C CYS A 4 -8.09 5.00 -4.36
N LYS A 5 -8.70 3.93 -3.83
CA LYS A 5 -9.85 3.25 -4.46
C LYS A 5 -11.12 4.10 -4.51
N GLU A 6 -11.21 5.14 -3.68
CA GLU A 6 -12.39 6.01 -3.59
C GLU A 6 -12.29 7.23 -4.51
N CYS A 7 -11.21 8.00 -4.40
CA CYS A 7 -11.04 9.24 -5.19
C CYS A 7 -10.13 9.08 -6.40
N LEU A 8 -9.56 7.89 -6.61
CA LEU A 8 -8.66 7.54 -7.72
C LEU A 8 -7.36 8.34 -7.79
N GLU A 9 -7.03 9.07 -6.72
CA GLU A 9 -5.81 9.86 -6.66
C GLU A 9 -4.58 8.97 -6.48
N GLU A 10 -3.53 9.25 -7.25
CA GLU A 10 -2.23 8.58 -7.14
C GLU A 10 -1.37 9.23 -6.06
N LEU A 11 -0.89 8.40 -5.14
CA LEU A 11 -0.18 8.77 -3.94
C LEU A 11 1.16 8.04 -3.87
N THR A 12 2.19 8.77 -3.45
CA THR A 12 3.47 8.17 -3.03
C THR A 12 3.39 7.74 -1.57
N GLU A 13 4.31 6.85 -1.16
CA GLU A 13 4.49 6.46 0.24
C GLU A 13 4.83 7.65 1.15
N ILE A 14 5.39 8.73 0.59
CA ILE A 14 5.70 9.97 1.32
C ILE A 14 4.41 10.78 1.56
N GLN A 15 3.53 10.86 0.57
CA GLN A 15 2.26 11.61 0.66
C GLN A 15 1.24 10.90 1.54
N ALA A 16 1.23 9.58 1.53
CA ALA A 16 0.38 8.76 2.37
C ALA A 16 1.25 7.65 2.98
N PRO A 17 1.83 7.84 4.17
CA PRO A 17 2.66 6.81 4.80
C PRO A 17 1.84 5.57 5.16
N PRO A 18 2.42 4.36 4.99
CA PRO A 18 1.74 3.14 5.38
C PRO A 18 1.71 3.02 6.91
N ALA A 19 0.63 2.42 7.41
CA ALA A 19 0.44 2.06 8.79
C ALA A 19 0.04 0.57 8.89
N ILE A 20 0.18 -0.01 10.09
CA ILE A 20 -0.14 -1.41 10.36
C ILE A 20 -1.08 -1.46 11.55
N ASP A 21 -2.18 -2.20 11.41
CA ASP A 21 -3.12 -2.51 12.48
C ASP A 21 -3.49 -4.01 12.48
N GLU A 22 -4.54 -4.35 13.22
CA GLU A 22 -5.04 -5.71 13.39
C GLU A 22 -5.52 -6.36 12.06
N ASP A 23 -5.94 -5.56 11.07
CA ASP A 23 -6.40 -6.05 9.76
C ASP A 23 -5.25 -6.16 8.74
N GLY A 24 -4.09 -5.58 9.03
CA GLY A 24 -2.91 -5.62 8.17
C GLY A 24 -2.33 -4.24 7.86
N ILE A 25 -1.75 -4.11 6.66
CA ILE A 25 -1.02 -2.91 6.22
C ILE A 25 -1.96 -2.06 5.38
N TYR A 26 -1.99 -0.76 5.62
CA TYR A 26 -2.90 0.16 4.95
C TYR A 26 -2.29 1.55 4.82
N PHE A 27 -2.89 2.40 3.99
CA PHE A 27 -2.68 3.85 4.03
C PHE A 27 -4.01 4.59 4.05
N VAL A 28 -4.01 5.81 4.58
CA VAL A 28 -5.18 6.69 4.56
C VAL A 28 -4.96 7.76 3.49
N CYS A 29 -5.91 7.89 2.57
CA CYS A 29 -5.83 8.92 1.54
C CYS A 29 -5.99 10.32 2.17
N PRO A 30 -5.04 11.25 2.01
CA PRO A 30 -5.14 12.59 2.61
C PRO A 30 -6.22 13.47 1.97
N PHE A 31 -6.75 13.09 0.81
CA PHE A 31 -7.73 13.88 0.06
C PHE A 31 -9.19 13.51 0.39
N CYS A 32 -9.51 12.23 0.48
CA CYS A 32 -10.87 11.75 0.77
C CYS A 32 -11.00 11.00 2.10
N ASN A 33 -9.90 10.84 2.84
CA ASN A 33 -9.83 10.14 4.12
C ASN A 33 -10.24 8.65 4.06
N HIS A 34 -10.28 8.06 2.87
CA HIS A 34 -10.59 6.65 2.68
C HIS A 34 -9.38 5.78 3.06
N ARG A 35 -9.63 4.67 3.75
CA ARG A 35 -8.63 3.66 4.13
C ARG A 35 -8.42 2.68 2.98
N ASN A 36 -7.18 2.53 2.53
CA ASN A 36 -6.81 1.63 1.44
C ASN A 36 -5.89 0.54 1.97
N ILE A 37 -6.28 -0.72 1.76
CA ILE A 37 -5.48 -1.88 2.19
C ILE A 37 -4.33 -2.11 1.20
N LEU A 38 -3.14 -2.31 1.74
CA LEU A 38 -1.93 -2.70 1.04
C LEU A 38 -1.65 -4.18 1.28
N GLN A 39 -1.03 -4.83 0.31
CA GLN A 39 -0.59 -6.21 0.44
C GLN A 39 0.93 -6.28 0.38
N VAL A 40 1.50 -7.22 1.15
CA VAL A 40 2.92 -7.54 1.04
C VAL A 40 3.14 -8.26 -0.28
N VAL A 41 3.91 -7.67 -1.18
CA VAL A 41 4.30 -8.28 -2.44
C VAL A 41 5.71 -8.81 -2.28
N LYS A 42 5.87 -10.13 -2.34
CA LYS A 42 7.18 -10.76 -2.51
C LYS A 42 7.47 -10.83 -4.00
N TYR A 43 8.62 -10.31 -4.42
CA TYR A 43 9.08 -10.53 -5.79
C TYR A 43 9.52 -12.00 -5.93
N PRO A 44 8.97 -12.76 -6.89
CA PRO A 44 9.19 -14.21 -7.00
C PRO A 44 10.62 -14.63 -7.39
N ASN A 45 11.50 -13.66 -7.70
CA ASN A 45 12.88 -13.92 -8.14
C ASN A 45 13.93 -13.44 -7.13
N ASP A 46 13.59 -13.29 -5.85
CA ASP A 46 14.55 -12.92 -4.80
C ASP A 46 15.01 -14.20 -4.06
N PRO A 47 16.20 -14.76 -4.41
CA PRO A 47 16.70 -16.01 -3.81
C PRO A 47 17.19 -15.85 -2.37
N ASP A 48 17.34 -14.61 -1.87
CA ASP A 48 17.90 -14.29 -0.56
C ASP A 48 16.96 -13.35 0.21
N ASP A 49 15.86 -13.90 0.76
CA ASP A 49 14.95 -13.25 1.74
C ASP A 49 14.89 -11.70 1.63
N GLY A 50 14.68 -11.22 0.40
CA GLY A 50 14.83 -9.80 0.07
C GLY A 50 13.85 -8.93 0.85
N PRO A 51 14.13 -7.62 0.97
CA PRO A 51 13.28 -6.71 1.73
C PRO A 51 11.83 -6.80 1.23
N LEU A 52 10.91 -7.03 2.17
CA LEU A 52 9.48 -7.08 1.87
C LEU A 52 9.04 -5.73 1.29
N THR A 53 8.39 -5.76 0.13
CA THR A 53 7.83 -4.56 -0.50
C THR A 53 6.32 -4.51 -0.36
N LEU A 54 5.78 -3.31 -0.24
CA LEU A 54 4.34 -3.07 -0.17
C LEU A 54 3.81 -2.69 -1.55
N GLY A 55 2.76 -3.39 -1.97
CA GLY A 55 2.07 -3.11 -3.21
C GLY A 55 0.57 -3.02 -2.97
N GLN A 56 -0.09 -2.38 -3.91
CA GLN A 56 -1.54 -2.33 -3.95
C GLN A 56 -2.00 -3.16 -5.15
N PHE A 57 -2.82 -4.18 -4.91
CA PHE A 57 -3.51 -4.90 -5.97
C PHE A 57 -4.93 -4.37 -6.10
N ASP A 58 -5.30 -4.05 -7.35
CA ASP A 58 -6.70 -3.88 -7.73
C ASP A 58 -7.39 -5.24 -7.54
N ALA A 59 -8.36 -5.26 -6.64
CA ALA A 59 -9.24 -6.41 -6.44
C ALA A 59 -10.54 -6.13 -7.20
#